data_AF-A0A956L5E0-F1
#
_entry.id   AF-A0A956L5E0-F1
#
_cell.length_a   1.000
_cell.length_b   1.000
_cell.length_c   1.000
_cell.angle_alpha   90.00
_cell.angle_beta   90.00
_cell.angle_gamma   90.00
#
_symmetry.space_group_name_H-M   'P 1'
#
loop_
_entity.id
_entity.type
_entity.pdbx_description
1 polymer ?
#
loop_
_entity_poly.entity_id
_entity_poly.type
_entity_poly.pdbx_seq_one_letter_code
_entity_poly.pdbx_strand_id
1 'polypeptide(L)'
;MLVTGGPGCSCSDRVVGDEPQGYGQPACIWLINPKGFRADGSCSAILDHANYDRAGTACLCLTQEEYDGLGDRLERRGFPEPGTLLEEFNEIAYDECKRLSALDEDGFVDDECLDYYQTGEWLKDIYFARGDWANGAPPGFTCYE
;
A
#
# COMPACT_ATOMS: atom_id res chain seq x y z
N MET A 1 15.84 28.42 -34.77
CA MET A 1 15.53 27.07 -35.26
C MET A 1 14.88 26.32 -34.13
N LEU A 2 13.69 25.77 -34.38
CA LEU A 2 12.95 24.89 -33.49
C LEU A 2 13.67 23.55 -33.35
N VAL A 3 13.70 23.00 -32.13
CA VAL A 3 13.54 21.56 -31.89
C VAL A 3 12.59 21.40 -30.69
N THR A 4 11.49 20.70 -30.93
CA THR A 4 10.46 20.24 -29.98
C THR A 4 10.68 18.74 -29.70
N GLY A 5 10.46 18.28 -28.45
CA GLY A 5 10.10 16.86 -28.19
C GLY A 5 10.51 16.27 -26.84
N GLY A 6 9.50 16.00 -25.98
CA GLY A 6 9.52 14.88 -25.01
C GLY A 6 9.34 15.24 -23.52
N PRO A 7 8.26 14.81 -22.83
CA PRO A 7 8.10 14.94 -21.38
C PRO A 7 8.87 13.79 -20.70
N GLY A 8 10.04 14.09 -20.16
CA GLY A 8 10.76 13.18 -19.28
C GLY A 8 10.23 13.32 -17.86
N CYS A 9 9.82 12.20 -17.25
CA CYS A 9 9.64 12.08 -15.81
C CYS A 9 10.93 12.55 -15.12
N SER A 10 10.92 13.77 -14.58
CA SER A 10 11.95 14.22 -13.64
C SER A 10 11.33 14.23 -12.25
N CYS A 11 11.64 13.22 -11.45
CA CYS A 11 11.64 13.40 -10.00
C CYS A 11 12.59 14.56 -9.73
N SER A 12 12.05 15.72 -9.37
CA SER A 12 12.87 16.91 -9.11
C SER A 12 13.88 16.60 -8.01
N ASP A 13 15.17 16.82 -8.33
CA ASP A 13 16.28 16.69 -7.41
C ASP A 13 16.04 17.55 -6.15
N ARG A 14 16.08 16.88 -4.99
CA ARG A 14 15.84 17.42 -3.65
C ARG A 14 17.00 18.36 -3.24
N VAL A 15 16.69 19.62 -2.89
CA VAL A 15 17.67 20.54 -2.31
C VAL A 15 17.49 20.55 -0.79
N VAL A 16 18.57 20.28 -0.05
CA VAL A 16 18.58 20.33 1.42
C VAL A 16 18.44 21.79 1.87
N GLY A 17 17.32 22.14 2.50
CA GLY A 17 17.11 23.46 3.11
C GLY A 17 15.69 24.03 3.07
N ASP A 18 14.75 23.40 2.37
CA ASP A 18 13.35 23.82 2.40
C ASP A 18 12.66 23.38 3.70
N GLU A 19 11.74 24.20 4.22
CA GLU A 19 10.81 23.79 5.28
C GLU A 19 10.13 22.48 4.85
N PRO A 20 9.93 21.49 5.75
CA PRO A 20 9.33 20.21 5.39
C PRO A 20 7.94 20.49 4.80
N GLN A 21 7.86 20.49 3.49
CA GLN A 21 6.59 20.44 2.78
C GLN A 21 6.04 19.06 3.13
N GLY A 22 4.98 19.00 3.93
CA GLY A 22 4.32 17.75 4.22
C GLY A 22 4.05 17.05 2.89
N TYR A 23 4.64 15.86 2.69
CA TYR A 23 4.70 15.15 1.41
C TYR A 23 3.34 14.55 1.01
N GLY A 24 2.25 15.20 1.39
CA GLY A 24 0.89 14.69 1.32
C GLY A 24 0.36 14.22 2.67
N GLN A 25 -0.75 13.49 2.62
CA GLN A 25 -1.41 12.87 3.76
C GLN A 25 -1.33 11.34 3.61
N PRO A 26 -1.28 10.58 4.72
CA PRO A 26 -1.31 9.13 4.65
C PRO A 26 -2.57 8.63 3.95
N ALA A 27 -2.40 7.99 2.80
CA ALA A 27 -3.43 7.24 2.09
C ALA A 27 -3.10 5.76 2.21
N CYS A 28 -4.04 4.96 2.70
CA CYS A 28 -3.79 3.59 3.11
C CYS A 28 -4.81 2.61 2.49
N ILE A 29 -4.38 1.36 2.37
CA ILE A 29 -5.22 0.20 2.08
C ILE A 29 -5.18 -0.79 3.22
N TRP A 30 -6.28 -1.49 3.41
CA TRP A 30 -6.35 -2.67 4.27
C TRP A 30 -6.13 -3.93 3.43
N LEU A 31 -5.20 -4.75 3.87
CA LEU A 31 -5.02 -6.10 3.36
C LEU A 31 -6.13 -6.96 3.99
N ILE A 32 -7.31 -6.95 3.37
CA ILE A 32 -8.48 -7.64 3.91
C ILE A 32 -8.35 -9.15 3.67
N ASN A 33 -8.07 -9.88 4.76
CA ASN A 33 -8.03 -11.35 4.81
C ASN A 33 -7.14 -12.04 3.75
N PRO A 34 -5.91 -11.58 3.46
CA PRO A 34 -4.96 -12.45 2.75
C PRO A 34 -4.77 -13.74 3.57
N LYS A 35 -4.66 -14.89 2.90
CA LYS A 35 -4.59 -16.19 3.59
C LYS A 35 -3.20 -16.78 3.51
N GLY A 36 -2.85 -17.55 4.54
CA GLY A 36 -1.69 -18.43 4.56
C GLY A 36 -2.09 -19.86 4.92
N PHE A 37 -1.36 -20.82 4.36
CA PHE A 37 -1.49 -22.25 4.61
C PHE A 37 -0.35 -22.75 5.49
N ARG A 38 -0.66 -23.62 6.45
CA ARG A 38 0.34 -24.29 7.30
C ARG A 38 0.59 -25.72 6.84
N ALA A 39 1.69 -26.31 7.32
CA ALA A 39 2.10 -27.67 6.95
C ALA A 39 1.09 -28.75 7.34
N ASP A 40 0.25 -28.50 8.35
CA ASP A 40 -0.81 -29.40 8.80
C ASP A 40 -2.09 -29.32 7.95
N GLY A 41 -2.10 -28.46 6.92
CA GLY A 41 -3.24 -28.23 6.03
C GLY A 41 -4.26 -27.23 6.57
N SER A 42 -4.02 -26.64 7.75
CA SER A 42 -4.84 -25.52 8.24
C SER A 42 -4.57 -24.25 7.44
N CYS A 43 -5.57 -23.37 7.40
CA CYS A 43 -5.51 -22.08 6.73
C CYS A 43 -6.08 -21.01 7.66
N SER A 44 -5.41 -19.85 7.71
CA SER A 44 -5.88 -18.69 8.45
C SER A 44 -5.56 -17.41 7.69
N ALA A 45 -6.23 -16.32 8.08
CA ALA A 45 -5.84 -14.99 7.62
C ALA A 45 -4.44 -14.64 8.15
N ILE A 46 -3.66 -13.94 7.33
CA ILE A 46 -2.40 -13.30 7.69
C ILE A 46 -2.76 -11.97 8.35
N LEU A 47 -2.47 -11.86 9.65
CA LEU A 47 -2.82 -10.72 10.48
C LEU A 47 -1.60 -10.25 11.29
N ASP A 48 -1.65 -9.01 11.75
CA ASP A 48 -0.65 -8.48 12.67
C ASP A 48 -1.01 -8.86 14.11
N HIS A 49 -0.60 -10.07 14.49
CA HIS A 49 -0.82 -10.64 15.83
C HIS A 49 -0.21 -9.78 16.95
N ALA A 50 0.89 -9.06 16.67
CA ALA A 50 1.52 -8.18 17.63
C ALA A 50 0.69 -6.92 17.95
N ASN A 51 -0.26 -6.58 17.09
CA ASN A 51 -1.10 -5.40 17.21
C ASN A 51 -2.60 -5.76 17.23
N TYR A 52 -2.98 -6.69 18.11
CA TYR A 52 -4.37 -7.09 18.36
C TYR A 52 -5.08 -7.71 17.16
N ASP A 53 -4.38 -8.56 16.40
CA ASP A 53 -4.92 -9.26 15.22
C ASP A 53 -5.51 -8.30 14.17
N ARG A 54 -4.93 -7.11 14.05
CA ARG A 54 -5.36 -6.13 13.03
C ARG A 54 -5.03 -6.66 11.63
N ALA A 55 -5.81 -6.21 10.66
CA ALA A 55 -5.43 -6.36 9.26
C ALA A 55 -4.13 -5.61 8.99
N GLY A 56 -3.29 -6.17 8.11
CA GLY A 56 -2.15 -5.46 7.55
C GLY A 56 -2.61 -4.21 6.83
N THR A 57 -1.83 -3.14 6.95
CA THR A 57 -2.13 -1.89 6.25
C THR A 57 -0.90 -1.36 5.54
N ALA A 58 -1.08 -0.93 4.30
CA ALA A 58 0.00 -0.36 3.49
C ALA A 58 -0.39 1.07 3.12
N CYS A 59 0.54 2.01 3.28
CA CYS A 59 0.27 3.43 3.14
C CYS A 59 1.30 4.14 2.25
N LEU A 60 0.83 5.09 1.45
CA LEU A 60 1.62 6.07 0.73
C LEU A 60 1.27 7.47 1.21
N CYS A 61 2.17 8.42 0.99
CA CYS A 61 1.90 9.83 1.21
C CYS A 61 1.42 10.45 -0.09
N LEU A 62 0.15 10.85 -0.13
CA LEU A 62 -0.47 11.40 -1.34
C LEU A 62 -0.99 12.81 -1.08
N THR A 63 -0.85 13.67 -2.09
CA THR A 63 -1.60 14.92 -2.18
C THR A 63 -3.07 14.64 -2.51
N GLN A 64 -3.95 15.61 -2.25
CA GLN A 64 -5.36 15.49 -2.63
C GLN A 64 -5.52 15.35 -4.16
N GLU A 65 -4.68 16.00 -4.96
CA GLU A 65 -4.71 15.92 -6.43
C GLU A 65 -4.40 14.50 -6.94
N GLU A 66 -3.37 13.86 -6.39
CA GLU A 66 -3.02 12.47 -6.72
C GLU A 66 -4.14 11.49 -6.35
N TYR A 67 -4.72 11.67 -5.16
CA TYR A 67 -5.82 10.84 -4.69
C TYR A 67 -7.08 11.02 -5.55
N ASP A 68 -7.44 12.26 -5.90
CA ASP A 68 -8.58 12.55 -6.79
C ASP A 68 -8.34 11.99 -8.20
N GLY A 69 -7.08 11.93 -8.64
CA GLY A 69 -6.66 11.33 -9.91
C GLY A 69 -6.91 9.82 -10.02
N LEU A 70 -7.02 9.10 -8.89
CA LEU A 70 -7.42 7.68 -8.89
C LEU A 70 -8.87 7.52 -9.35
N GLY A 71 -9.75 8.47 -8.99
CA GLY A 71 -11.13 8.53 -9.46
C GLY A 71 -11.92 7.25 -9.20
N ASP A 72 -12.56 6.71 -10.24
CA ASP A 72 -13.39 5.52 -10.16
C ASP A 72 -12.60 4.21 -9.96
N ARG A 73 -11.25 4.26 -10.03
CA ARG A 73 -10.40 3.10 -9.76
C ARG A 73 -10.44 2.66 -8.29
N LEU A 74 -10.73 3.57 -7.37
CA LEU A 74 -10.85 3.28 -5.93
C LEU A 74 -11.91 2.21 -5.62
N GLU A 75 -12.92 2.08 -6.48
CA GLU A 75 -14.04 1.15 -6.36
C GLU A 75 -13.83 -0.19 -7.10
N ARG A 76 -12.73 -0.30 -7.87
CA ARG A 76 -12.47 -1.47 -8.71
C ARG A 76 -11.58 -2.45 -7.95
N ARG A 77 -11.91 -3.74 -8.02
CA ARG A 77 -10.97 -4.81 -7.66
C ARG A 77 -10.17 -5.23 -8.88
N GLY A 78 -8.90 -5.50 -8.68
CA GLY A 78 -8.11 -6.34 -9.57
C GLY A 78 -7.42 -5.70 -10.77
N PHE A 79 -6.64 -4.63 -10.56
CA PHE A 79 -5.88 -3.98 -11.63
C PHE A 79 -4.53 -3.41 -11.14
N PRO A 80 -3.45 -4.21 -11.10
CA PRO A 80 -2.12 -3.62 -11.12
C PRO A 80 -1.92 -2.92 -12.48
N GLU A 81 -1.96 -1.58 -12.48
CA GLU A 81 -1.67 -0.75 -13.67
C GLU A 81 -0.19 -0.31 -13.61
N PRO A 82 0.70 -0.86 -14.46
CA PRO A 82 2.11 -0.53 -14.40
C PRO A 82 2.40 0.97 -14.62
N GLY A 83 3.34 1.52 -13.86
CA GLY A 83 3.72 2.92 -13.85
C GLY A 83 2.69 3.84 -13.17
N THR A 84 1.85 3.32 -12.28
CA THR A 84 0.81 4.09 -11.58
C THR A 84 0.89 3.93 -10.07
N LEU A 85 0.24 4.83 -9.33
CA LEU A 85 0.08 4.73 -7.87
C LEU A 85 -0.55 3.41 -7.43
N LEU A 86 -1.37 2.75 -8.27
CA LEU A 86 -1.94 1.45 -7.95
C LEU A 86 -0.88 0.35 -7.94
N GLU A 87 0.11 0.41 -8.84
CA GLU A 87 1.26 -0.50 -8.81
C GLU A 87 2.07 -0.25 -7.54
N GLU A 88 2.34 1.00 -7.18
CA GLU A 88 3.05 1.34 -5.94
C GLU A 88 2.32 0.80 -4.71
N PHE A 89 1.01 1.02 -4.59
CA PHE A 89 0.18 0.44 -3.52
C PHE A 89 0.26 -1.09 -3.49
N ASN A 90 0.28 -1.72 -4.67
CA ASN A 90 0.33 -3.17 -4.80
C ASN A 90 1.66 -3.73 -4.29
N GLU A 91 2.77 -3.08 -4.63
CA GLU A 91 4.11 -3.46 -4.20
C GLU A 91 4.27 -3.32 -2.67
N ILE A 92 3.83 -2.20 -2.09
CA ILE A 92 3.93 -2.01 -0.64
C ILE A 92 2.99 -2.94 0.13
N ALA A 93 1.81 -3.27 -0.41
CA ALA A 93 0.92 -4.26 0.19
C ALA A 93 1.52 -5.66 0.11
N TYR A 94 2.18 -6.00 -0.99
CA TYR A 94 2.88 -7.26 -1.11
C TYR A 94 4.02 -7.39 -0.10
N ASP A 95 4.80 -6.33 0.10
CA ASP A 95 5.86 -6.29 1.11
C ASP A 95 5.31 -6.39 2.54
N GLU A 96 4.20 -5.70 2.84
CA GLU A 96 3.53 -5.80 4.13
C GLU A 96 2.97 -7.21 4.37
N CYS A 97 2.35 -7.81 3.36
CA CYS A 97 1.84 -9.18 3.44
C CYS A 97 2.97 -10.17 3.79
N LYS A 98 4.10 -10.11 3.08
CA LYS A 98 5.28 -10.94 3.38
C LYS A 98 5.84 -10.68 4.77
N ARG A 99 5.89 -9.41 5.21
CA ARG A 99 6.35 -9.07 6.56
C ARG A 99 5.47 -9.72 7.62
N LEU A 100 4.15 -9.67 7.45
CA LEU A 100 3.19 -10.28 8.38
C LEU A 100 3.27 -11.81 8.35
N SER A 101 3.36 -12.42 7.17
CA SER A 101 3.56 -13.86 7.03
C SER A 101 4.81 -14.33 7.78
N ALA A 102 5.90 -13.55 7.73
CA ALA A 102 7.15 -13.87 8.39
C ALA A 102 7.11 -13.72 9.92
N LEU A 103 6.09 -13.07 10.48
CA LEU A 103 5.88 -12.92 11.93
C LEU A 103 5.07 -14.05 12.54
N ASP A 104 4.42 -14.90 11.74
CA ASP A 104 3.67 -16.06 12.24
C ASP A 104 4.66 -17.11 12.78
N GLU A 105 4.63 -17.36 14.09
CA GLU A 105 5.55 -18.30 14.77
C GLU A 105 5.33 -19.76 14.34
N ASP A 106 4.10 -20.12 13.98
CA ASP A 106 3.75 -21.46 13.48
C ASP A 106 4.15 -21.65 12.01
N GLY A 107 4.38 -20.54 11.30
CA GLY A 107 4.91 -20.46 9.95
C GLY A 107 3.89 -20.84 8.87
N PHE A 108 3.81 -20.02 7.83
CA PHE A 108 3.14 -20.38 6.59
C PHE A 108 4.09 -21.12 5.64
N VAL A 109 3.63 -22.22 5.05
CA VAL A 109 4.37 -22.94 4.00
C VAL A 109 4.08 -22.38 2.61
N ASP A 110 2.93 -21.74 2.47
CA ASP A 110 2.46 -21.05 1.28
C ASP A 110 1.59 -19.88 1.74
N ASP A 111 1.91 -18.67 1.27
CA ASP A 111 1.07 -17.51 1.49
C ASP A 111 0.49 -17.02 0.16
N GLU A 112 -0.79 -16.62 0.18
CA GLU A 112 -1.47 -16.13 -1.02
C GLU A 112 -0.97 -14.71 -1.39
N CYS A 113 0.04 -14.16 -0.72
CA CYS A 113 0.53 -12.79 -0.95
C CYS A 113 0.88 -12.54 -2.42
N LEU A 114 1.51 -13.51 -3.10
CA LEU A 114 1.83 -13.39 -4.52
C LEU A 114 0.57 -13.41 -5.41
N ASP A 115 -0.43 -14.22 -5.08
CA ASP A 115 -1.70 -14.28 -5.82
C ASP A 115 -2.45 -12.96 -5.71
N TYR A 116 -2.55 -12.42 -4.49
CA TYR A 116 -3.14 -11.11 -4.26
C TYR A 116 -2.38 -9.98 -4.98
N TYR A 117 -1.05 -10.04 -5.02
CA TYR A 117 -0.23 -9.08 -5.78
C TYR A 117 -0.49 -9.19 -7.29
N GLN A 118 -0.49 -10.39 -7.86
CA GLN A 118 -0.69 -10.58 -9.30
C GLN A 118 -2.10 -10.22 -9.74
N THR A 119 -3.09 -10.48 -8.90
CA THR A 119 -4.50 -10.22 -9.19
C THR A 119 -4.89 -8.79 -8.84
N GLY A 120 -4.24 -8.15 -7.87
CA GLY A 120 -4.62 -6.84 -7.33
C GLY A 120 -5.90 -6.88 -6.48
N GLU A 121 -6.22 -8.02 -5.86
CA GLU A 121 -7.49 -8.22 -5.12
C GLU A 121 -7.64 -7.30 -3.90
N TRP A 122 -6.54 -6.80 -3.32
CA TRP A 122 -6.56 -5.82 -2.23
C TRP A 122 -6.61 -4.36 -2.69
N LEU A 123 -6.52 -4.07 -4.00
CA LEU A 123 -6.46 -2.70 -4.55
C LEU A 123 -7.84 -2.05 -4.60
N LYS A 124 -8.53 -2.05 -3.47
CA LYS A 124 -9.82 -1.39 -3.27
C LYS A 124 -9.78 -0.59 -1.98
N ASP A 125 -10.69 0.36 -1.86
CA ASP A 125 -10.85 1.14 -0.62
C ASP A 125 -9.53 1.80 -0.19
N ILE A 126 -8.77 2.41 -1.12
CA ILE A 126 -7.67 3.31 -0.74
C ILE A 126 -8.30 4.54 -0.13
N TYR A 127 -7.93 4.92 1.10
CA TYR A 127 -8.52 6.07 1.80
C TYR A 127 -7.45 6.91 2.51
N PHE A 128 -7.71 8.20 2.67
CA PHE A 128 -6.91 9.01 3.59
C PHE A 128 -7.15 8.58 5.04
N ALA A 129 -6.10 8.18 5.75
CA ALA A 129 -6.14 7.79 7.16
C ALA A 129 -6.27 9.03 8.06
N ARG A 130 -7.46 9.65 8.05
CA ARG A 130 -7.81 10.84 8.82
C ARG A 130 -9.24 10.74 9.35
N GLY A 131 -9.55 11.50 10.41
CA GLY A 131 -10.88 11.48 11.04
C GLY A 131 -11.24 10.07 11.53
N ASP A 132 -12.40 9.57 11.13
CA ASP A 132 -12.89 8.23 11.50
C ASP A 132 -12.01 7.08 10.96
N TRP A 133 -11.15 7.35 9.98
CA TRP A 133 -10.24 6.39 9.36
C TRP A 133 -8.78 6.51 9.84
N ALA A 134 -8.53 7.33 10.87
CA ALA A 134 -7.17 7.61 11.36
C ALA A 134 -6.43 6.35 11.87
N ASN A 135 -7.16 5.33 12.34
CA ASN A 135 -6.61 4.05 12.76
C ASN A 135 -6.15 3.16 11.60
N GLY A 136 -6.38 3.58 10.34
CA GLY A 136 -5.94 2.85 9.16
C GLY A 136 -4.43 2.92 8.91
N ALA A 137 -3.78 3.99 9.37
CA ALA A 137 -2.33 4.11 9.28
C ALA A 137 -1.65 3.25 10.37
N PRO A 138 -0.56 2.53 10.05
CA PRO A 138 0.24 1.85 11.04
C PRO A 138 0.73 2.83 12.12
N PRO A 139 0.85 2.40 13.39
CA PRO A 139 1.42 3.22 14.46
C PRO A 139 2.79 3.78 14.05
N GLY A 140 2.95 5.10 14.17
CA GLY A 140 4.20 5.79 13.84
C GLY A 140 4.38 6.13 12.36
N PHE A 141 3.46 5.77 11.46
CA PHE A 141 3.49 6.22 10.08
C PHE A 141 3.15 7.71 9.99
N THR A 142 4.00 8.50 9.34
CA THR A 142 3.80 9.94 9.14
C THR A 142 4.37 10.37 7.79
N CYS A 143 3.71 11.35 7.15
CA CYS A 143 4.16 11.99 5.91
C CYS A 143 5.01 13.25 6.13
N TYR A 144 5.38 13.50 7.40
CA TYR A 144 6.32 14.52 7.82
C TYR A 144 7.60 13.81 8.27
N GLU A 145 8.73 14.17 7.66
CA GLU A 145 10.07 13.86 8.18
C GLU A 145 10.53 14.94 9.15
#